data_AF-A0A9D0XMM3-F1
#
_entry.id   AF-A0A9D0XMM3-F1
#
_cell.length_a   1.000
_cell.length_b   1.000
_cell.length_c   1.000
_cell.angle_alpha   90.00
_cell.angle_beta   90.00
_cell.angle_gamma   90.00
#
_symmetry.space_group_name_H-M   'P 1'
#
loop_
_entity.id
_entity.type
_entity.pdbx_description
1 polymer ?
#
loop_
_entity_poly.entity_id
_entity_poly.type
_entity_poly.pdbx_seq_one_letter_code
_entity_poly.pdbx_strand_id
1 'polypeptide(L)'
;MSLTLRKTIIVIFVLLSCLSVYYATKLTFSFSLDQFFPEGDEDLAQYKAFEKNFEEDVNFLLIALPRAEGVFDSVFLRKVERFSQEVKELPDVKDSYSLTTIKRPL
;
A
#
# COMPACT_ATOMS: atom_id res chain seq x y z
N MET A 1 -26.29 3.36 -48.20
CA MET A 1 -25.04 3.69 -47.47
C MET A 1 -23.86 3.33 -48.37
N SER A 2 -23.02 4.29 -48.76
CA SER A 2 -21.94 4.03 -49.71
C SER A 2 -20.86 3.12 -49.10
N LEU A 3 -20.22 2.29 -49.93
CA LEU A 3 -19.18 1.34 -49.50
C LEU A 3 -17.99 2.07 -48.85
N THR A 4 -17.69 3.29 -49.30
CA THR A 4 -16.66 4.17 -48.76
C THR A 4 -16.96 4.57 -47.31
N LEU A 5 -18.21 4.96 -47.00
CA LEU A 5 -18.60 5.35 -45.65
C LEU A 5 -18.45 4.19 -44.65
N ARG A 6 -18.81 2.96 -45.06
CA ARG A 6 -18.64 1.76 -44.23
C ARG A 6 -17.17 1.49 -43.89
N LYS A 7 -16.27 1.60 -44.88
CA LYS A 7 -14.82 1.42 -44.66
C LYS A 7 -14.25 2.49 -43.73
N THR A 8 -14.64 3.75 -43.89
CA THR A 8 -14.21 4.83 -43.02
C THR A 8 -14.62 4.59 -41.57
N ILE A 9 -15.86 4.18 -41.32
CA ILE A 9 -16.35 3.88 -39.97
C ILE A 9 -15.54 2.74 -39.34
N ILE A 10 -15.28 1.66 -40.08
CA ILE A 10 -14.49 0.52 -39.59
C ILE A 10 -13.07 0.97 -39.20
N VAL A 11 -12.40 1.74 -40.07
CA VAL A 11 -11.03 2.23 -39.78
C VAL A 11 -11.01 3.09 -38.51
N ILE A 12 -11.99 3.98 -38.35
CA ILE A 12 -12.11 4.82 -37.14
C ILE A 12 -12.31 3.95 -35.90
N PHE A 13 -13.20 2.96 -35.95
CA PHE A 13 -13.44 2.07 -34.81
C PHE A 13 -12.22 1.23 -34.45
N VAL A 14 -11.46 0.75 -35.45
CA VAL A 14 -10.21 0.03 -35.20
C VAL A 14 -9.19 0.94 -34.53
N LEU A 15 -9.04 2.18 -34.99
CA LEU A 15 -8.16 3.17 -34.37
C LEU A 15 -8.55 3.46 -32.91
N LEU A 16 -9.84 3.72 -32.66
CA LEU A 16 -10.35 3.95 -31.31
C LEU A 16 -10.18 2.72 -30.41
N SER A 17 -10.34 1.51 -30.95
CA SER A 17 -10.14 0.27 -30.20
C SER A 17 -8.67 0.09 -29.81
N CYS A 18 -7.73 0.29 -30.75
CA CYS A 18 -6.30 0.26 -30.44
C CYS A 18 -5.91 1.31 -29.40
N LEU A 19 -6.47 2.52 -29.51
CA LEU A 19 -6.23 3.59 -28.54
C LEU A 19 -6.78 3.24 -27.16
N SER A 20 -7.97 2.65 -27.09
CA SER A 20 -8.57 2.18 -25.85
C SER A 20 -7.72 1.08 -25.19
N VAL A 21 -7.23 0.10 -25.96
CA VAL A 21 -6.31 -0.93 -25.45
C VAL A 21 -5.03 -0.30 -24.92
N TYR A 22 -4.45 0.67 -25.63
CA TYR A 22 -3.25 1.37 -25.16
C TYR A 22 -3.47 2.06 -23.80
N TYR A 23 -4.58 2.79 -23.62
CA TYR A 23 -4.87 3.45 -22.34
C TYR A 23 -5.28 2.46 -21.24
N ALA A 24 -5.90 1.33 -21.58
CA ALA A 24 -6.20 0.28 -20.62
C ALA A 24 -4.92 -0.29 -19.98
N THR A 25 -3.80 -0.37 -20.72
CA THR A 25 -2.50 -0.78 -20.16
C THR A 25 -1.88 0.23 -19.20
N LYS A 26 -2.39 1.47 -19.16
CA LYS A 26 -1.90 2.55 -18.28
C LYS A 26 -2.81 2.78 -17.07
N LEU A 27 -3.74 1.88 -16.81
CA LEU A 27 -4.65 2.00 -15.68
C LEU A 27 -3.86 1.98 -14.36
N THR A 28 -4.03 3.02 -13.55
CA THR A 28 -3.45 3.09 -12.20
C THR A 28 -4.49 2.71 -11.18
N PHE A 29 -4.14 1.88 -10.21
CA PHE A 29 -5.01 1.51 -9.09
C PHE A 29 -4.63 2.35 -7.87
N SER A 30 -5.63 2.96 -7.23
CA SER A 30 -5.49 3.62 -5.94
C SER A 30 -6.22 2.79 -4.89
N PHE A 31 -5.54 2.50 -3.78
CA PHE A 31 -6.13 1.83 -2.61
C PHE A 31 -6.39 2.81 -1.46
N SER A 32 -6.28 4.11 -1.71
CA SER A 32 -6.59 5.13 -0.70
C SER A 32 -8.07 5.10 -0.35
N LEU A 33 -8.39 5.04 0.94
CA LEU A 33 -9.77 5.10 1.41
C LEU A 33 -10.40 6.48 1.18
N ASP A 34 -9.58 7.52 1.03
CA ASP A 34 -10.02 8.89 0.76
C ASP A 34 -10.89 9.01 -0.48
N GLN A 35 -10.68 8.13 -1.48
CA GLN A 35 -11.42 8.17 -2.74
C GLN A 35 -12.91 7.82 -2.59
N PHE A 36 -13.31 7.28 -1.44
CA PHE A 36 -14.71 7.00 -1.13
C PHE A 36 -15.45 8.22 -0.56
N PHE A 37 -14.73 9.27 -0.17
CA PHE A 37 -15.31 10.48 0.38
C PHE A 37 -15.64 11.51 -0.71
N PRO A 38 -16.70 12.33 -0.54
CA PRO A 38 -17.01 13.43 -1.45
C PRO A 38 -15.87 14.45 -1.54
N GLU A 39 -15.75 15.10 -2.70
CA GLU A 39 -14.86 16.26 -2.83
C GLU A 39 -15.31 17.38 -1.89
N GLY A 40 -14.37 17.91 -1.08
CA GLY A 40 -14.64 19.00 -0.14
C GLY A 40 -15.20 18.57 1.21
N ASP A 41 -15.17 17.27 1.53
CA ASP A 41 -15.57 16.74 2.83
C ASP A 41 -14.68 17.30 3.97
N GLU A 42 -15.30 17.97 4.94
CA GLU A 42 -14.59 18.57 6.09
C GLU A 42 -14.03 17.51 7.05
N ASP A 43 -14.67 16.35 7.17
CA ASP A 43 -14.21 15.24 8.02
C ASP A 43 -12.97 14.59 7.40
N LEU A 44 -12.92 14.46 6.07
CA LEU A 44 -11.72 14.01 5.36
C LEU A 44 -10.54 14.96 5.57
N ALA A 45 -10.79 16.28 5.56
CA ALA A 45 -9.74 17.28 5.80
C ALA A 45 -9.18 17.18 7.23
N GLN A 46 -10.04 16.97 8.23
CA GLN A 46 -9.63 16.73 9.61
C GLN A 46 -8.86 15.42 9.76
N TYR A 47 -9.32 14.34 9.12
CA TYR A 47 -8.66 13.03 9.12
C TYR A 47 -7.24 13.11 8.56
N LYS A 48 -7.06 13.75 7.39
CA LYS A 48 -5.72 13.95 6.79
C LYS A 48 -4.79 14.78 7.66
N ALA A 49 -5.33 15.78 8.34
CA ALA A 49 -4.56 16.57 9.30
C ALA A 49 -4.14 15.75 10.52
N PHE A 50 -4.98 14.80 10.96
CA PHE A 50 -4.65 13.85 12.02
C PHE A 50 -3.56 12.86 11.57
N GLU A 51 -3.73 12.18 10.44
CA GLU A 51 -2.74 11.22 9.91
C GLU A 51 -1.35 11.84 9.75
N LYS A 52 -1.27 13.10 9.29
CA LYS A 52 0.00 13.81 9.16
C LYS A 52 0.79 13.91 10.47
N ASN A 53 0.10 13.93 11.61
CA ASN A 53 0.71 14.07 12.93
C ASN A 53 0.90 12.73 13.66
N PHE A 54 0.14 11.70 13.30
CA PHE A 54 0.08 10.43 14.05
C PHE A 54 0.43 9.17 13.23
N GLU A 55 0.83 9.33 11.96
CA GLU A 55 1.10 8.26 10.99
C GLU A 55 -0.12 7.40 10.64
N GLU A 56 -0.05 6.70 9.50
CA GLU A 56 -1.11 5.79 9.04
C GLU A 56 -1.08 4.48 9.86
N ASP A 57 -2.08 4.28 10.72
CA ASP A 57 -2.15 3.11 11.62
C ASP A 57 -2.68 1.84 10.92
N VAL A 58 -2.70 1.82 9.58
CA VAL A 58 -3.40 0.79 8.78
C VAL A 58 -2.50 -0.05 7.87
N ASN A 59 -1.21 0.26 7.79
CA ASN A 59 -0.26 -0.48 6.94
C ASN A 59 0.87 -1.11 7.75
N PHE A 60 0.53 -2.04 8.65
CA PHE A 60 1.49 -2.80 9.43
C PHE A 60 1.22 -4.31 9.35
N LEU A 61 2.28 -5.11 9.52
CA LEU A 61 2.20 -6.55 9.67
C LEU A 61 2.55 -6.93 11.11
N LEU A 62 1.63 -7.58 11.81
CA LEU A 62 1.90 -8.11 13.15
C LEU A 62 2.38 -9.56 13.06
N ILE A 63 3.57 -9.83 13.62
CA ILE A 63 4.18 -11.16 13.65
C ILE A 63 4.19 -11.69 15.09
N ALA A 64 3.49 -12.79 15.33
CA ALA A 64 3.52 -13.50 16.61
C ALA A 64 4.46 -14.72 16.53
N LEU A 65 5.37 -14.83 17.50
CA LEU A 65 6.34 -15.93 17.61
C LEU A 65 5.99 -16.81 18.82
N PRO A 66 5.15 -17.84 18.65
CA PRO A 66 4.74 -18.70 19.77
C PRO A 66 5.91 -19.58 20.24
N ARG A 67 6.07 -19.70 21.56
CA ARG A 67 7.07 -20.56 22.19
C ARG A 67 6.54 -21.16 23.50
N ALA A 68 6.53 -22.48 23.59
CA ALA A 68 5.96 -23.20 24.74
C ALA A 68 6.80 -23.05 26.02
N GLU A 69 8.13 -22.95 25.90
CA GLU A 69 9.03 -22.80 27.05
C GLU A 69 9.10 -21.36 27.61
N GLY A 70 8.27 -20.45 27.10
CA GLY A 70 8.25 -19.04 27.45
C GLY A 70 9.26 -18.20 26.66
N VAL A 71 9.28 -16.88 26.92
CA VAL A 71 10.07 -15.92 26.13
C VAL A 71 11.39 -15.50 26.78
N PHE A 72 11.59 -15.81 28.07
CA PHE A 72 12.77 -15.39 28.85
C PHE A 72 14.00 -16.27 28.60
N ASP A 73 14.31 -16.54 27.34
CA ASP A 73 15.54 -17.21 26.91
C ASP A 73 16.42 -16.25 26.12
N SER A 74 17.67 -16.08 26.55
CA SER A 74 18.56 -15.10 25.94
C SER A 74 18.93 -15.43 24.49
N VAL A 75 18.97 -16.72 24.13
CA VAL A 75 19.28 -17.14 22.76
C VAL A 75 18.11 -16.81 21.84
N PHE A 76 16.89 -17.12 22.27
CA PHE A 76 15.65 -16.77 21.58
C PHE A 76 15.53 -15.25 21.40
N LEU A 77 15.68 -14.47 22.46
CA LEU A 77 15.54 -13.00 22.39
C LEU A 77 16.57 -12.38 21.42
N ARG A 78 17.82 -12.86 21.40
CA ARG A 78 18.83 -12.42 20.40
C ARG A 78 18.45 -12.78 18.96
N LYS A 79 17.77 -13.92 18.74
CA LYS A 79 17.26 -14.28 17.41
C LYS A 79 16.12 -13.36 16.99
N VAL A 80 15.20 -13.04 17.90
CA VAL A 80 14.10 -12.08 17.66
C VAL A 80 14.64 -10.69 17.36
N GLU A 81 15.64 -10.24 18.10
CA GLU A 81 16.30 -8.95 17.87
C GLU A 81 16.94 -8.88 16.48
N ARG A 82 17.72 -9.91 16.12
CA ARG A 82 18.34 -9.97 14.79
C ARG A 82 17.29 -10.02 13.67
N PHE A 83 16.24 -10.84 13.83
CA PHE A 83 15.14 -10.89 12.89
C PHE A 83 14.48 -9.51 12.69
N SER A 84 14.21 -8.78 13.78
CA SER A 84 13.64 -7.43 13.70
C SER A 84 14.56 -6.44 12.98
N GLN A 85 15.88 -6.55 13.15
CA GLN A 85 16.85 -5.71 12.43
C GLN A 85 16.90 -6.07 10.95
N GLU A 86 16.91 -7.36 10.60
CA GLU A 86 16.92 -7.82 9.21
C GLU A 86 15.64 -7.39 8.46
N VAL A 87 14.48 -7.42 9.11
CA VAL A 87 13.20 -6.95 8.53
C VAL A 87 13.25 -5.46 8.17
N LYS A 88 13.92 -4.64 8.99
CA LYS A 88 14.06 -3.20 8.72
C LYS A 88 14.85 -2.90 7.43
N GLU A 89 15.73 -3.80 7.01
CA GLU A 89 16.55 -3.65 5.81
C GLU A 89 15.83 -4.12 4.52
N LEU A 90 14.62 -4.69 4.64
CA LEU A 90 13.86 -5.13 3.47
C LEU A 90 13.34 -3.94 2.65
N PRO A 91 13.25 -4.08 1.30
CA PRO A 91 12.65 -3.05 0.47
C PRO A 91 11.19 -2.79 0.89
N ASP A 92 10.79 -1.53 0.81
CA ASP A 92 9.43 -1.03 1.13
C ASP A 92 9.00 -1.15 2.61
N VAL A 93 9.87 -1.64 3.51
CA VAL A 93 9.65 -1.57 4.96
C VAL A 93 10.12 -0.21 5.47
N LYS A 94 9.20 0.58 6.04
CA LYS A 94 9.54 1.87 6.66
C LYS A 94 10.20 1.71 8.03
N ASP A 95 9.65 0.83 8.86
CA ASP A 95 10.16 0.57 10.21
C ASP A 95 9.80 -0.83 10.70
N SER A 96 10.53 -1.29 11.73
CA SER A 96 10.27 -2.54 12.45
C SER A 96 10.31 -2.29 13.95
N TYR A 97 9.20 -2.60 14.63
CA TYR A 97 9.08 -2.49 16.09
C TYR A 97 9.08 -3.88 16.72
N SER A 98 9.97 -4.12 17.68
CA SER A 98 10.02 -5.36 18.45
C SER A 98 10.27 -5.06 19.93
N LEU A 99 9.77 -5.92 20.80
CA LEU A 99 10.01 -5.85 22.25
C LEU A 99 11.51 -5.86 22.61
N THR A 100 12.34 -6.46 21.76
CA THR A 100 13.79 -6.55 21.97
C THR A 100 14.57 -5.34 21.45
N THR A 101 13.98 -4.52 20.58
CA THR A 101 14.66 -3.39 19.93
C THR A 101 14.09 -2.03 20.34
N ILE A 102 12.88 -1.99 20.89
CA ILE A 102 12.23 -0.75 21.29
C ILE A 102 13.05 -0.04 22.37
N LYS A 103 13.47 1.19 22.08
CA LYS A 103 14.10 2.10 23.04
C LYS A 103 13.11 3.22 23.31
N ARG A 104 12.66 3.36 24.55
CA ARG A 104 11.81 4.48 24.96
C ARG A 104 12.53 5.81 24.72
N PRO A 105 11.87 6.85 24.18
CA PRO A 105 11.96 8.15 24.80
C PRO A 105 11.11 8.09 26.09
N LEU A 106 11.70 8.42 27.23
CA LEU A 106 10.94 8.81 28.42
C LEU A 106 10.52 10.27 28.26
#